data_AF-A0A6I2X3C2-F1
#
_entry.id   AF-A0A6I2X3C2-F1
#
_cell.length_a   1.000
_cell.length_b   1.000
_cell.length_c   1.000
_cell.angle_alpha   90.00
_cell.angle_beta   90.00
_cell.angle_gamma   90.00
#
_symmetry.space_group_name_H-M   'P 1'
#
loop_
_entity.id
_entity.type
_entity.pdbx_description
1 polymer ?
#
loop_
_entity_poly.entity_id
_entity_poly.type
_entity_poly.pdbx_seq_one_letter_code
_entity_poly.pdbx_strand_id
1 'polypeptide(L)'
;MSNSPIVMATYGHGTENDFVIVFDPDDQYSITTAQTAAICNRQSGIGADGLIRIAKKNGNWFMDYRNADGSLAEMCGNGIRVMARYLVERGHQGEGIFAIDTRDGLKHLRVPMTGDISVNLGKVMEDGEPITAATNGQVWNGYNISVGNPHAVVFVDDMAEVGALTEAPVVRPKEDYPEGVNVEFVQFLDNGELQMRVFERGVGETRACGTGTCAVALAATLKKNQKLPARWIIHSPGGRLEVDLDPHSNATLIGPAVLVSEHDITEYLL
;
A
#
# COMPACT_ATOMS: atom_id res chain seq x y z
N MET A 1 4.08 41.20 11.97
CA MET A 1 3.42 39.90 11.84
C MET A 1 4.09 39.22 10.66
N SER A 2 4.81 38.13 10.90
CA SER A 2 5.50 37.39 9.85
C SER A 2 4.44 36.73 8.98
N ASN A 3 4.32 37.12 7.70
CA ASN A 3 3.53 36.36 6.73
C ASN A 3 4.32 35.08 6.45
N SER A 4 4.05 34.02 7.22
CA SER A 4 4.51 32.68 6.84
C SER A 4 3.94 32.36 5.46
N PRO A 5 4.74 31.84 4.53
CA PRO A 5 4.25 31.47 3.20
C PRO A 5 3.13 30.43 3.34
N ILE A 6 2.09 30.55 2.52
CA ILE A 6 1.00 29.58 2.47
C ILE A 6 1.57 28.24 2.00
N VAL A 7 1.31 27.17 2.75
CA VAL A 7 1.72 25.81 2.39
C VAL A 7 0.48 25.02 1.99
N MET A 8 0.36 24.72 0.70
CA MET A 8 -0.72 23.89 0.15
C MET A 8 -0.32 22.42 0.16
N ALA A 9 -1.30 21.56 0.43
CA ALA A 9 -1.18 20.12 0.35
C ALA A 9 -2.33 19.53 -0.46
N THR A 10 -2.05 18.48 -1.23
CA THR A 10 -3.06 17.77 -2.02
C THR A 10 -3.49 16.51 -1.27
N TYR A 11 -4.77 16.32 -1.08
CA TYR A 11 -5.34 15.06 -0.59
C TYR A 11 -5.62 14.12 -1.78
N GLY A 12 -5.23 12.87 -1.66
CA GLY A 12 -5.44 11.85 -2.69
C GLY A 12 -5.34 10.43 -2.13
N HIS A 13 -5.74 9.44 -2.92
CA HIS A 13 -5.73 8.05 -2.47
C HIS A 13 -5.34 7.07 -3.58
N GLY A 14 -4.77 5.94 -3.16
CA GLY A 14 -4.58 4.75 -4.01
C GLY A 14 -5.46 3.64 -3.45
N THR A 15 -6.53 3.28 -4.16
CA THR A 15 -7.51 2.27 -3.71
C THR A 15 -7.99 2.48 -2.27
N GLU A 16 -8.54 3.68 -2.02
CA GLU A 16 -9.02 4.17 -0.71
C GLU A 16 -8.03 4.19 0.47
N ASN A 17 -6.76 3.86 0.25
CA ASN A 17 -5.70 4.21 1.19
C ASN A 17 -5.21 5.64 0.86
N ASP A 18 -5.46 6.57 1.77
CA ASP A 18 -5.43 8.02 1.52
C ASP A 18 -4.24 8.74 2.18
N PHE A 19 -3.81 9.83 1.52
CA PHE A 19 -2.60 10.55 1.86
C PHE A 19 -2.77 12.06 1.70
N VAL A 20 -2.13 12.81 2.60
CA VAL A 20 -1.84 14.23 2.40
C VAL A 20 -0.47 14.36 1.74
N ILE A 21 -0.44 14.95 0.55
CA ILE A 21 0.76 15.13 -0.28
C ILE A 21 1.25 16.57 -0.14
N VAL A 22 2.50 16.74 0.29
CA VAL A 22 3.16 18.05 0.39
C VAL A 22 4.29 18.11 -0.63
N PHE A 23 4.23 19.05 -1.57
CA PHE A 23 5.29 19.24 -2.56
C PHE A 23 6.38 20.16 -2.01
N ASP A 24 7.57 19.63 -1.82
CA ASP A 24 8.71 20.31 -1.19
C ASP A 24 10.04 19.93 -1.86
N PRO A 25 10.20 20.18 -3.18
CA PRO A 25 11.35 19.70 -3.96
C PRO A 25 12.69 20.24 -3.46
N ASP A 26 12.68 21.39 -2.78
CA ASP A 26 13.87 22.07 -2.27
C ASP A 26 14.16 21.75 -0.80
N ASP A 27 13.42 20.80 -0.19
CA ASP A 27 13.60 20.32 1.20
C ASP A 27 13.53 21.45 2.25
N GLN A 28 12.56 22.36 2.09
CA GLN A 28 12.40 23.57 2.91
C GLN A 28 11.56 23.33 4.17
N TYR A 29 10.66 22.35 4.17
CA TYR A 29 9.73 22.10 5.26
C TYR A 29 10.17 20.93 6.13
N SER A 30 10.38 21.21 7.43
CA SER A 30 10.54 20.16 8.44
C SER A 30 9.19 19.89 9.10
N ILE A 31 8.46 18.88 8.60
CA ILE A 31 7.17 18.46 9.18
C ILE A 31 7.44 17.43 10.28
N THR A 32 7.13 17.80 11.52
CA THR A 32 7.37 16.97 12.70
C THR A 32 6.35 15.83 12.82
N THR A 33 6.65 14.84 13.67
CA THR A 33 5.71 13.76 14.03
C THR A 33 4.39 14.31 14.56
N ALA A 34 4.44 15.30 15.46
CA ALA A 34 3.23 15.89 16.05
C ALA A 34 2.38 16.63 15.00
N GLN A 35 3.01 17.38 14.09
CA GLN A 35 2.31 18.08 13.02
C GLN A 35 1.70 17.09 12.02
N THR A 36 2.43 16.03 11.66
CA THR A 36 1.89 14.95 10.83
C THR A 36 0.65 14.33 11.47
N ALA A 37 0.73 14.00 12.76
CA ALA A 37 -0.40 13.44 13.50
C ALA A 37 -1.61 14.38 13.58
N ALA A 38 -1.37 15.68 13.73
CA ALA A 38 -2.42 16.69 13.72
C ALA A 38 -3.10 16.81 12.34
N ILE A 39 -2.32 16.84 11.26
CA ILE A 39 -2.82 16.90 9.87
C ILE A 39 -3.64 15.66 9.53
N CYS A 40 -3.11 14.47 9.84
CA CYS A 40 -3.74 13.19 9.52
C CYS A 40 -4.92 12.82 10.45
N ASN A 41 -5.17 13.58 11.52
CA ASN A 41 -6.28 13.31 12.43
C ASN A 41 -7.63 13.46 11.71
N ARG A 42 -8.44 12.39 11.65
CA ARG A 42 -9.74 12.41 10.95
C ARG A 42 -10.84 13.21 11.65
N GLN A 43 -10.68 13.59 12.92
CA GLN A 43 -11.68 14.34 13.70
C GLN A 43 -11.41 15.85 13.70
N SER A 44 -10.13 16.24 13.80
CA SER A 44 -9.72 17.64 13.94
C SER A 44 -8.82 18.14 12.81
N GLY A 45 -8.31 17.23 11.98
CA GLY A 45 -7.39 17.50 10.88
C GLY A 45 -8.05 17.36 9.51
N ILE A 46 -7.22 17.19 8.48
CA ILE A 46 -7.66 16.80 7.14
C ILE A 46 -8.18 15.36 7.17
N GLY A 47 -7.48 14.49 7.90
CA GLY A 47 -7.80 13.07 7.96
C GLY A 47 -7.20 12.26 6.81
N ALA A 48 -6.19 11.45 7.10
CA ALA A 48 -5.57 10.55 6.13
C ALA A 48 -4.83 9.40 6.83
N ASP A 49 -4.54 8.33 6.11
CA ASP A 49 -3.71 7.21 6.61
C ASP A 49 -2.23 7.58 6.73
N GLY A 50 -1.80 8.66 6.06
CA GLY A 50 -0.46 9.22 6.26
C GLY A 50 -0.19 10.49 5.47
N LEU A 51 1.04 10.99 5.63
CA LEU A 51 1.55 12.17 4.94
C LEU A 51 2.76 11.79 4.08
N ILE A 52 2.78 12.26 2.84
CA ILE A 52 3.90 12.09 1.92
C ILE A 52 4.43 13.47 1.55
N ARG A 53 5.65 13.76 1.98
CA ARG A 53 6.38 14.94 1.53
C ARG A 53 7.27 14.55 0.35
N ILE A 54 7.04 15.21 -0.79
CA ILE A 54 7.76 15.00 -2.04
C ILE A 54 8.97 15.93 -2.03
N ALA A 55 10.14 15.39 -1.73
CA ALA A 55 11.39 16.13 -1.74
C ALA A 55 12.30 15.70 -2.90
N LYS A 56 13.42 16.40 -3.09
CA LYS A 56 14.55 15.86 -3.86
C LYS A 56 15.74 15.57 -2.96
N LYS A 57 16.39 14.44 -3.19
CA LYS A 57 17.70 14.09 -2.58
C LYS A 57 18.66 13.71 -3.68
N ASN A 58 19.84 14.34 -3.70
CA ASN A 58 20.85 14.11 -4.73
C ASN A 58 20.32 14.24 -6.18
N GLY A 59 19.34 15.13 -6.40
CA GLY A 59 18.71 15.36 -7.70
C GLY A 59 17.54 14.42 -8.05
N ASN A 60 17.32 13.36 -7.27
CA ASN A 60 16.23 12.40 -7.48
C ASN A 60 15.00 12.75 -6.64
N TRP A 61 13.81 12.39 -7.13
CA TRP A 61 12.58 12.44 -6.32
C TRP A 61 12.68 11.49 -5.14
N PHE A 62 12.35 11.98 -3.95
CA PHE A 62 12.38 11.23 -2.70
C PHE A 62 11.01 11.24 -2.02
N MET A 63 10.50 10.07 -1.68
CA MET A 63 9.27 9.86 -0.91
C MET A 63 9.57 9.91 0.58
N ASP A 64 9.32 11.06 1.21
CA ASP A 64 9.37 11.19 2.66
C ASP A 64 7.99 10.85 3.26
N TYR A 65 7.78 9.55 3.51
CA TYR A 65 6.52 9.01 4.02
C TYR A 65 6.50 8.89 5.55
N ARG A 66 5.36 9.29 6.14
CA ARG A 66 5.01 9.12 7.56
C ARG A 66 3.60 8.55 7.69
N ASN A 67 3.42 7.63 8.64
CA ASN A 67 2.10 7.13 9.01
C ASN A 67 1.26 8.23 9.67
N ALA A 68 -0.05 7.99 9.83
CA ALA A 68 -0.97 8.93 10.49
C ALA A 68 -0.57 9.33 11.92
N ASP A 69 0.18 8.52 12.65
CA ASP A 69 0.71 8.86 13.98
C ASP A 69 2.02 9.67 13.93
N GLY A 70 2.52 9.96 12.73
CA GLY A 70 3.75 10.68 12.45
C GLY A 70 5.03 9.83 12.52
N SER A 71 4.92 8.53 12.81
CA SER A 71 6.05 7.60 12.74
C SER A 71 6.60 7.50 11.31
N LEU A 72 7.89 7.23 11.19
CA LEU A 72 8.53 7.05 9.89
C LEU A 72 8.09 5.73 9.27
N ALA A 73 7.75 5.78 7.99
CA ALA A 73 7.46 4.59 7.21
C ALA A 73 8.43 4.50 6.02
N GLU A 74 8.76 3.26 5.64
CA GLU A 74 9.82 3.03 4.68
C GLU A 74 9.35 3.19 3.24
N MET A 75 8.20 2.58 2.93
CA MET A 75 7.54 2.63 1.62
C MET A 75 6.05 2.31 1.77
N CYS A 76 5.23 2.83 0.86
CA CYS A 76 3.85 2.41 0.69
C CYS A 76 3.51 2.32 -0.80
N GLY A 77 3.12 1.13 -1.27
CA GLY A 77 2.81 0.89 -2.68
C GLY A 77 1.63 1.72 -3.18
N ASN A 78 0.65 2.03 -2.33
CA ASN A 78 -0.46 2.93 -2.66
C ASN A 78 0.01 4.39 -2.71
N GLY A 79 0.71 4.83 -1.66
CA GLY A 79 1.22 6.19 -1.53
C GLY A 79 2.16 6.61 -2.66
N ILE A 80 3.07 5.72 -3.07
CA ILE A 80 4.01 6.04 -4.16
C ILE A 80 3.30 6.20 -5.51
N ARG A 81 2.19 5.50 -5.76
CA ARG A 81 1.35 5.73 -6.95
C ARG A 81 0.69 7.10 -6.89
N VAL A 82 0.18 7.52 -5.72
CA VAL A 82 -0.41 8.85 -5.51
C VAL A 82 0.64 9.96 -5.72
N MET A 83 1.83 9.80 -5.15
CA MET A 83 2.96 10.71 -5.37
C MET A 83 3.33 10.81 -6.86
N ALA A 84 3.42 9.67 -7.55
CA ALA A 84 3.77 9.65 -8.98
C ALA A 84 2.69 10.30 -9.86
N ARG A 85 1.42 10.03 -9.55
CA ARG A 85 0.25 10.70 -10.17
C ARG A 85 0.34 12.22 -9.98
N TYR A 86 0.62 12.68 -8.76
CA TYR A 86 0.85 14.09 -8.46
C TYR A 86 1.96 14.70 -9.32
N LEU A 87 3.14 14.06 -9.37
CA LEU A 87 4.27 14.56 -10.12
C LEU A 87 3.97 14.73 -11.62
N VAL A 88 3.26 13.77 -12.21
CA VAL A 88 2.91 13.79 -13.64
C VAL A 88 1.78 14.78 -13.94
N GLU A 89 0.69 14.77 -13.19
CA GLU A 89 -0.46 15.65 -13.44
C GLU A 89 -0.14 17.12 -13.22
N ARG A 90 0.77 17.43 -12.28
CA ARG A 90 1.23 18.81 -12.02
C ARG A 90 2.38 19.25 -12.91
N GLY A 91 2.83 18.40 -13.83
CA GLY A 91 3.89 18.73 -14.80
C GLY A 91 5.29 18.83 -14.20
N HIS A 92 5.52 18.28 -13.00
CA HIS A 92 6.85 18.22 -12.38
C HIS A 92 7.73 17.10 -12.97
N GLN A 93 7.09 16.06 -13.51
CA GLN A 93 7.72 14.90 -14.13
C GLN A 93 6.94 14.52 -15.41
N GLY A 94 7.63 14.17 -16.49
CA GLY A 94 6.97 13.66 -17.69
C GLY A 94 6.41 12.25 -17.48
N GLU A 95 5.33 11.90 -18.19
CA GLU A 95 4.82 10.52 -18.21
C GLU A 95 5.87 9.54 -18.73
N GLY A 96 5.76 8.27 -18.32
CA GLY A 96 6.66 7.21 -18.76
C GLY A 96 7.23 6.42 -17.60
N ILE A 97 8.47 5.95 -17.75
CA ILE A 97 9.18 5.17 -16.74
C ILE A 97 10.16 6.06 -16.01
N PHE A 98 10.01 6.18 -14.70
CA PHE A 98 10.95 6.89 -13.84
C PHE A 98 11.04 6.23 -12.47
N ALA A 99 12.01 6.67 -11.69
CA ALA A 99 12.30 6.12 -10.39
C ALA A 99 12.08 7.14 -9.27
N ILE A 100 11.69 6.64 -8.10
CA ILE A 100 11.52 7.43 -6.88
C ILE A 100 12.35 6.75 -5.79
N ASP A 101 13.20 7.52 -5.12
CA ASP A 101 13.92 7.08 -3.94
C ASP A 101 12.96 6.99 -2.75
N THR A 102 13.00 5.89 -2.02
CA THR A 102 12.29 5.69 -0.76
C THR A 102 13.28 5.30 0.32
N ARG A 103 12.85 5.14 1.58
CA ARG A 103 13.74 4.60 2.61
C ARG A 103 14.02 3.11 2.41
N ASP A 104 13.10 2.41 1.74
CA ASP A 104 13.26 1.02 1.25
C ASP A 104 13.93 0.95 -0.14
N GLY A 105 14.78 1.94 -0.43
CA GLY A 105 15.53 2.03 -1.69
C GLY A 105 14.72 2.54 -2.89
N LEU A 106 15.34 2.42 -4.07
CA LEU A 106 14.81 2.95 -5.33
C LEU A 106 13.65 2.09 -5.85
N LYS A 107 12.52 2.71 -6.18
CA LYS A 107 11.39 2.04 -6.81
C LYS A 107 11.21 2.55 -8.25
N HIS A 108 11.01 1.63 -9.19
CA HIS A 108 10.73 1.95 -10.58
C HIS A 108 9.23 1.89 -10.86
N LEU A 109 8.71 2.93 -11.51
CA LEU A 109 7.31 3.08 -11.83
C LEU A 109 7.11 3.31 -13.32
N ARG A 110 5.99 2.80 -13.85
CA ARG A 110 5.43 3.23 -15.14
C ARG A 110 4.19 4.06 -14.86
N VAL A 111 4.23 5.32 -15.27
CA VAL A 111 3.26 6.34 -14.89
C VAL A 111 2.71 7.01 -16.15
N PRO A 112 1.52 6.60 -16.63
CA PRO A 112 0.88 7.26 -17.75
C PRO A 112 0.19 8.57 -17.30
N MET A 113 -0.01 9.51 -18.22
CA MET A 113 -0.78 10.74 -17.97
C MET A 113 -2.18 10.44 -17.41
N THR A 114 -2.82 9.36 -17.88
CA THR A 114 -4.13 8.90 -17.38
C THR A 114 -4.13 7.38 -17.20
N GLY A 115 -4.90 6.88 -16.23
CA GLY A 115 -5.06 5.43 -16.00
C GLY A 115 -4.17 4.87 -14.89
N ASP A 116 -3.96 3.56 -14.91
CA ASP A 116 -3.28 2.84 -13.83
C ASP A 116 -1.76 3.04 -13.85
N ILE A 117 -1.18 3.13 -12.65
CA ILE A 117 0.25 3.24 -12.41
C ILE A 117 0.79 1.88 -12.01
N SER A 118 1.92 1.49 -12.59
CA SER A 118 2.62 0.24 -12.28
C SER A 118 3.83 0.52 -11.40
N VAL A 119 4.02 -0.26 -10.33
CA VAL A 119 5.15 -0.18 -9.40
C VAL A 119 5.76 -1.56 -9.24
N ASN A 120 7.06 -1.68 -9.47
CA ASN A 120 7.77 -2.92 -9.16
C ASN A 120 7.99 -3.01 -7.63
N LEU A 121 7.38 -4.00 -6.99
CA LEU A 121 7.51 -4.26 -5.55
C LEU A 121 8.57 -5.31 -5.21
N GLY A 122 9.28 -5.82 -6.22
CA GLY A 122 10.36 -6.76 -6.06
C GLY A 122 9.88 -8.21 -6.00
N LYS A 123 10.75 -9.06 -5.48
CA LYS A 123 10.55 -10.51 -5.47
C LYS A 123 9.53 -10.91 -4.42
N VAL A 124 8.61 -11.78 -4.82
CA VAL A 124 7.67 -12.47 -3.93
C VAL A 124 8.05 -13.94 -3.87
N MET A 125 8.01 -14.54 -2.69
CA MET A 125 8.40 -15.93 -2.50
C MET A 125 7.57 -16.61 -1.42
N GLU A 126 7.38 -17.92 -1.59
CA GLU A 126 6.90 -18.78 -0.50
C GLU A 126 8.02 -18.88 0.55
N ASP A 127 7.64 -18.69 1.82
CA ASP A 127 8.55 -18.56 2.94
C ASP A 127 8.17 -19.54 4.06
N GLY A 128 8.40 -20.84 3.83
CA GLY A 128 8.17 -21.88 4.81
C GLY A 128 7.03 -22.83 4.45
N GLU A 129 6.53 -23.52 5.47
CA GLU A 129 5.51 -24.56 5.33
C GLU A 129 4.09 -23.96 5.25
N PRO A 130 3.10 -24.74 4.80
CA PRO A 130 1.70 -24.31 4.80
C PRO A 130 1.23 -23.86 6.18
N ILE A 131 0.42 -22.80 6.20
CA ILE A 131 -0.09 -22.18 7.42
C ILE A 131 -1.59 -22.39 7.57
N THR A 132 -2.10 -22.10 8.76
CA THR A 132 -3.54 -21.91 8.97
C THR A 132 -3.81 -20.55 9.58
N ALA A 133 -4.91 -19.93 9.17
CA ALA A 133 -5.46 -18.75 9.84
C ALA A 133 -6.89 -19.04 10.30
N ALA A 134 -7.22 -18.56 11.48
CA ALA A 134 -8.52 -18.78 12.10
C ALA A 134 -9.13 -17.45 12.58
N THR A 135 -10.39 -17.24 12.24
CA THR A 135 -11.23 -16.15 12.77
C THR A 135 -12.69 -16.59 12.68
N ASN A 136 -13.57 -15.95 13.45
CA ASN A 136 -15.02 -16.20 13.41
C ASN A 136 -15.41 -17.70 13.56
N GLY A 137 -14.63 -18.46 14.34
CA GLY A 137 -14.85 -19.91 14.56
C GLY A 137 -14.49 -20.82 13.38
N GLN A 138 -13.93 -20.27 12.31
CA GLN A 138 -13.51 -20.98 11.11
C GLN A 138 -11.99 -21.08 11.04
N VAL A 139 -11.48 -22.07 10.30
CA VAL A 139 -10.05 -22.29 10.09
C VAL A 139 -9.80 -22.61 8.62
N TRP A 140 -8.87 -21.88 8.01
CA TRP A 140 -8.51 -22.05 6.61
C TRP A 140 -7.02 -22.36 6.46
N ASN A 141 -6.70 -23.21 5.48
CA ASN A 141 -5.32 -23.49 5.09
C ASN A 141 -4.84 -22.43 4.09
N GLY A 142 -3.55 -22.11 4.16
CA GLY A 142 -2.95 -21.07 3.36
C GLY A 142 -1.47 -21.25 3.12
N TYR A 143 -0.89 -20.19 2.58
CA TYR A 143 0.51 -20.10 2.20
C TYR A 143 1.20 -19.02 3.02
N ASN A 144 2.42 -19.31 3.45
CA ASN A 144 3.30 -18.29 3.99
C ASN A 144 4.06 -17.62 2.85
N ILE A 145 3.81 -16.34 2.61
CA ILE A 145 4.39 -15.59 1.51
C ILE A 145 5.17 -14.39 2.07
N SER A 146 6.35 -14.14 1.53
CA SER A 146 7.16 -12.97 1.84
C SER A 146 7.30 -12.06 0.63
N VAL A 147 7.08 -10.76 0.87
CA VAL A 147 7.33 -9.65 -0.08
C VAL A 147 8.43 -8.72 0.48
N GLY A 148 9.24 -9.23 1.42
CA GLY A 148 10.10 -8.44 2.31
C GLY A 148 9.50 -8.27 3.72
N ASN A 149 8.19 -8.42 3.84
CA ASN A 149 7.44 -8.57 5.09
C ASN A 149 6.51 -9.79 5.01
N PRO A 150 6.10 -10.38 6.15
CA PRO A 150 5.38 -11.67 6.16
C PRO A 150 3.88 -11.51 5.88
N HIS A 151 3.34 -12.43 5.08
CA HIS A 151 1.93 -12.52 4.69
C HIS A 151 1.41 -13.97 4.83
N ALA A 152 0.28 -14.13 5.52
CA ALA A 152 -0.43 -15.38 5.67
C ALA A 152 -1.68 -15.33 4.79
N VAL A 153 -1.60 -15.96 3.61
CA VAL A 153 -2.68 -15.92 2.61
C VAL A 153 -3.52 -17.19 2.70
N VAL A 154 -4.79 -17.06 3.10
CA VAL A 154 -5.74 -18.16 3.19
C VAL A 154 -6.87 -18.03 2.17
N PHE A 155 -7.37 -19.18 1.71
CA PHE A 155 -8.46 -19.23 0.73
C PHE A 155 -9.79 -19.62 1.41
N VAL A 156 -10.83 -18.85 1.12
CA VAL A 156 -12.19 -19.03 1.64
C VAL A 156 -13.16 -19.30 0.49
N ASP A 157 -14.22 -20.07 0.77
CA ASP A 157 -15.26 -20.34 -0.23
C ASP A 157 -16.24 -19.17 -0.34
N ASP A 158 -16.56 -18.53 0.79
CA ASP A 158 -17.41 -17.33 0.88
C ASP A 158 -16.77 -16.28 1.81
N MET A 159 -16.53 -15.07 1.31
CA MET A 159 -15.97 -13.95 2.07
C MET A 159 -16.81 -13.57 3.30
N ALA A 160 -18.11 -13.89 3.31
CA ALA A 160 -18.97 -13.65 4.47
C ALA A 160 -18.57 -14.49 5.70
N GLU A 161 -17.92 -15.65 5.51
CA GLU A 161 -17.50 -16.54 6.60
C GLU A 161 -16.39 -15.93 7.46
N VAL A 162 -15.60 -15.01 6.89
CA VAL A 162 -14.53 -14.29 7.59
C VAL A 162 -15.09 -13.45 8.75
N GLY A 163 -16.35 -12.99 8.65
CA GLY A 163 -16.98 -12.17 9.66
C GLY A 163 -16.33 -10.79 9.84
N ALA A 164 -16.55 -10.19 10.99
CA ALA A 164 -15.92 -8.91 11.35
C ALA A 164 -14.46 -9.14 11.75
N LEU A 165 -13.55 -8.34 11.18
CA LEU A 165 -12.11 -8.40 11.48
C LEU A 165 -11.72 -7.38 12.55
N THR A 166 -12.50 -7.33 13.64
CA THR A 166 -12.25 -6.44 14.78
C THR A 166 -11.12 -6.93 15.70
N GLU A 167 -10.78 -8.21 15.62
CA GLU A 167 -9.70 -8.84 16.36
C GLU A 167 -8.71 -9.49 15.37
N ALA A 168 -7.45 -9.61 15.80
CA ALA A 168 -6.41 -10.22 14.99
C ALA A 168 -6.72 -11.72 14.75
N PRO A 169 -6.68 -12.20 13.49
CA PRO A 169 -6.81 -13.62 13.20
C PRO A 169 -5.70 -14.43 13.88
N VAL A 170 -6.04 -15.65 14.28
CA VAL A 170 -5.08 -16.58 14.90
C VAL A 170 -4.37 -17.36 13.81
N VAL A 171 -3.08 -17.08 13.61
CA VAL A 171 -2.24 -17.80 12.63
C VAL A 171 -1.42 -18.89 13.33
N ARG A 172 -1.23 -20.03 12.64
CA ARG A 172 -0.38 -21.15 13.06
C ARG A 172 0.49 -21.66 11.90
N PRO A 173 1.74 -22.07 12.18
CA PRO A 173 2.44 -21.99 13.47
C PRO A 173 2.68 -20.53 13.92
N LYS A 174 2.68 -20.27 15.23
CA LYS A 174 2.81 -18.90 15.78
C LYS A 174 4.27 -18.46 15.82
N GLU A 175 5.16 -19.42 16.03
CA GLU A 175 6.60 -19.30 16.11
C GLU A 175 7.23 -18.73 14.83
N ASP A 176 6.59 -18.92 13.68
CA ASP A 176 7.02 -18.36 12.39
C ASP A 176 6.75 -16.84 12.30
N TYR A 177 5.92 -16.30 13.21
CA TYR A 177 5.49 -14.90 13.20
C TYR A 177 5.75 -14.21 14.55
N PRO A 178 7.00 -14.12 15.02
CA PRO A 178 7.34 -13.55 16.32
C PRO A 178 6.94 -12.08 16.45
N GLU A 179 7.01 -11.35 15.34
CA GLU A 179 6.61 -9.95 15.26
C GLU A 179 5.15 -9.75 14.78
N GLY A 180 4.43 -10.85 14.51
CA GLY A 180 3.12 -10.88 13.86
C GLY A 180 3.19 -10.94 12.33
N VAL A 181 2.02 -11.03 11.69
CA VAL A 181 1.87 -11.27 10.24
C VAL A 181 0.64 -10.54 9.69
N ASN A 182 0.69 -10.15 8.41
CA ASN A 182 -0.50 -9.67 7.70
C ASN A 182 -1.32 -10.88 7.24
N VAL A 183 -2.64 -10.83 7.39
CA VAL A 183 -3.51 -11.98 7.06
C VAL A 183 -4.45 -11.60 5.94
N GLU A 184 -4.30 -12.24 4.78
CA GLU A 184 -5.16 -12.05 3.63
C GLU A 184 -6.14 -13.21 3.49
N PHE A 185 -7.43 -12.89 3.45
CA PHE A 185 -8.51 -13.82 3.11
C PHE A 185 -8.88 -13.63 1.65
N VAL A 186 -8.88 -14.72 0.88
CA VAL A 186 -9.02 -14.67 -0.58
C VAL A 186 -10.13 -15.60 -1.05
N GLN A 187 -11.04 -15.06 -1.86
CA GLN A 187 -12.07 -15.83 -2.55
C GLN A 187 -11.82 -15.78 -4.05
N PHE A 188 -11.89 -16.94 -4.72
CA PHE A 188 -11.91 -16.99 -6.18
C PHE A 188 -13.32 -16.66 -6.67
N LEU A 189 -13.42 -15.73 -7.61
CA LEU A 189 -14.68 -15.37 -8.26
C LEU A 189 -14.90 -16.21 -9.53
N ASP A 190 -16.15 -16.35 -9.95
CA ASP A 190 -16.54 -17.14 -11.13
C ASP A 190 -15.89 -16.65 -12.44
N ASN A 191 -15.55 -15.36 -12.51
CA ASN A 191 -14.88 -14.75 -13.66
C ASN A 191 -13.35 -14.97 -13.68
N GLY A 192 -12.80 -15.70 -12.70
CA GLY A 192 -11.37 -15.96 -12.56
C GLY A 192 -10.57 -14.88 -11.84
N GLU A 193 -11.22 -13.79 -11.42
CA GLU A 193 -10.61 -12.75 -10.58
C GLU A 193 -10.67 -13.13 -9.09
N LEU A 194 -10.02 -12.35 -8.25
CA LEU A 194 -9.97 -12.59 -6.80
C LEU A 194 -10.67 -11.46 -6.06
N GLN A 195 -11.39 -11.80 -4.99
CA GLN A 195 -11.76 -10.86 -3.96
C GLN A 195 -10.86 -11.10 -2.74
N MET A 196 -10.40 -10.03 -2.09
CA MET A 196 -9.62 -10.14 -0.87
C MET A 196 -10.11 -9.20 0.24
N ARG A 197 -9.86 -9.60 1.49
CA ARG A 197 -9.84 -8.74 2.68
C ARG A 197 -8.53 -8.97 3.41
N VAL A 198 -8.05 -7.96 4.13
CA VAL A 198 -6.75 -8.03 4.80
C VAL A 198 -6.86 -7.50 6.22
N PHE A 199 -6.24 -8.20 7.16
CA PHE A 199 -5.92 -7.71 8.49
C PHE A 199 -4.42 -7.41 8.55
N GLU A 200 -4.06 -6.14 8.62
CA GLU A 200 -2.67 -5.70 8.69
C GLU A 200 -2.17 -5.70 10.12
N ARG A 201 -0.96 -6.25 10.29
CA ARG A 201 -0.26 -6.37 11.55
C ARG A 201 -0.09 -5.01 12.22
N GLY A 202 -0.64 -4.88 13.42
CA GLY A 202 -0.56 -3.64 14.21
C GLY A 202 -1.50 -2.53 13.75
N VAL A 203 -2.31 -2.75 12.71
CA VAL A 203 -3.26 -1.76 12.17
C VAL A 203 -4.70 -2.25 12.31
N GLY A 204 -4.99 -3.48 11.87
CA GLY A 204 -6.35 -4.01 11.80
C GLY A 204 -6.82 -4.20 10.35
N GLU A 205 -8.13 -4.28 10.13
CA GLU A 205 -8.67 -4.37 8.77
C GLU A 205 -8.44 -3.07 8.00
N THR A 206 -7.73 -3.18 6.87
CA THR A 206 -7.51 -2.04 5.95
C THR A 206 -8.24 -2.27 4.64
N ARG A 207 -8.46 -1.17 3.90
CA ARG A 207 -9.17 -1.22 2.63
C ARG A 207 -8.30 -1.65 1.46
N ALA A 208 -6.98 -1.50 1.56
CA ALA A 208 -6.04 -1.96 0.54
C ALA A 208 -4.65 -2.13 1.11
N CYS A 209 -3.97 -3.22 0.71
CA CYS A 209 -2.57 -3.48 1.07
C CYS A 209 -1.80 -3.88 -0.19
N GLY A 210 -0.80 -3.08 -0.59
CA GLY A 210 -0.05 -3.31 -1.82
C GLY A 210 0.79 -4.59 -1.81
N THR A 211 1.56 -4.81 -0.74
CA THR A 211 2.34 -6.04 -0.56
C THR A 211 1.44 -7.26 -0.38
N GLY A 212 0.34 -7.13 0.39
CA GLY A 212 -0.66 -8.19 0.54
C GLY A 212 -1.27 -8.62 -0.80
N THR A 213 -1.57 -7.67 -1.68
CA THR A 213 -2.07 -7.96 -3.03
C THR A 213 -1.06 -8.77 -3.85
N CYS A 214 0.24 -8.45 -3.76
CA CYS A 214 1.30 -9.22 -4.40
C CYS A 214 1.46 -10.62 -3.81
N ALA A 215 1.32 -10.75 -2.48
CA ALA A 215 1.33 -12.05 -1.80
C ALA A 215 0.17 -12.94 -2.27
N VAL A 216 -1.04 -12.37 -2.35
CA VAL A 216 -2.24 -13.04 -2.88
C VAL A 216 -2.03 -13.54 -4.30
N ALA A 217 -1.40 -12.74 -5.17
CA ALA A 217 -1.12 -13.15 -6.54
C ALA A 217 -0.21 -14.39 -6.62
N LEU A 218 0.85 -14.45 -5.80
CA LEU A 218 1.71 -15.64 -5.78
C LEU A 218 0.97 -16.84 -5.18
N ALA A 219 0.29 -16.66 -4.04
CA ALA A 219 -0.48 -17.73 -3.41
C ALA A 219 -1.56 -18.30 -4.35
N ALA A 220 -2.25 -17.46 -5.11
CA ALA A 220 -3.26 -17.89 -6.08
C ALA A 220 -2.64 -18.67 -7.25
N THR A 221 -1.46 -18.24 -7.71
CA THR A 221 -0.68 -18.96 -8.72
C THR A 221 -0.32 -20.37 -8.24
N LEU A 222 0.15 -20.50 -7.01
CA LEU A 222 0.47 -21.79 -6.37
C LEU A 222 -0.78 -22.65 -6.20
N LYS A 223 -1.87 -22.07 -5.67
CA LYS A 223 -3.14 -22.75 -5.40
C LYS A 223 -3.79 -23.32 -6.66
N LYS A 224 -3.68 -22.62 -7.79
CA LYS A 224 -4.19 -23.08 -9.10
C LYS A 224 -3.19 -23.95 -9.87
N ASN A 225 -2.00 -24.20 -9.31
CA ASN A 225 -0.92 -24.92 -9.97
C ASN A 225 -0.57 -24.30 -11.35
N GLN A 226 -0.63 -22.97 -11.44
CA GLN A 226 -0.33 -22.21 -12.65
C GLN A 226 1.18 -21.95 -12.76
N LYS A 227 1.70 -21.88 -13.99
CA LYS A 227 3.10 -21.50 -14.25
C LYS A 227 3.24 -19.99 -14.34
N LEU A 228 4.42 -19.49 -13.95
CA LEU A 228 4.83 -18.12 -14.22
C LEU A 228 5.23 -17.97 -15.70
N PRO A 229 5.08 -16.76 -16.30
CA PRO A 229 4.50 -15.55 -15.70
C PRO A 229 2.99 -15.68 -15.48
N ALA A 230 2.46 -14.93 -14.51
CA ALA A 230 1.04 -14.94 -14.16
C ALA A 230 0.52 -13.52 -13.94
N ARG A 231 -0.77 -13.31 -14.21
CA ARG A 231 -1.47 -12.05 -13.96
C ARG A 231 -2.72 -12.32 -13.15
N TRP A 232 -2.96 -11.50 -12.14
CA TRP A 232 -4.15 -11.56 -11.29
C TRP A 232 -4.82 -10.19 -11.18
N ILE A 233 -6.14 -10.17 -11.33
CA ILE A 233 -6.99 -9.02 -10.97
C ILE A 233 -7.57 -9.33 -9.60
N ILE A 234 -7.39 -8.40 -8.67
CA ILE A 234 -7.67 -8.59 -7.25
C ILE A 234 -8.48 -7.39 -6.75
N HIS A 235 -9.65 -7.67 -6.18
CA HIS A 235 -10.56 -6.68 -5.62
C HIS A 235 -10.43 -6.65 -4.11
N SER A 236 -9.77 -5.62 -3.58
CA SER A 236 -9.83 -5.29 -2.16
C SER A 236 -11.08 -4.44 -1.89
N PRO A 237 -11.46 -4.20 -0.61
CA PRO A 237 -12.55 -3.29 -0.31
C PRO A 237 -12.33 -1.92 -0.97
N GLY A 238 -11.11 -1.39 -0.96
CA GLY A 238 -10.75 -0.09 -1.54
C GLY A 238 -10.67 -0.04 -3.07
N GLY A 239 -10.82 -1.18 -3.76
CA GLY A 239 -10.96 -1.23 -5.21
C GLY A 239 -10.05 -2.26 -5.89
N ARG A 240 -10.03 -2.19 -7.23
CA ARG A 240 -9.29 -3.13 -8.08
C ARG A 240 -7.80 -2.80 -8.12
N LEU A 241 -6.99 -3.83 -7.91
CA LEU A 241 -5.56 -3.88 -8.22
C LEU A 241 -5.28 -5.02 -9.21
N GLU A 242 -4.19 -4.88 -9.94
CA GLU A 242 -3.64 -5.90 -10.83
C GLU A 242 -2.21 -6.23 -10.37
N VAL A 243 -1.83 -7.50 -10.47
CA VAL A 243 -0.45 -7.93 -10.22
C VAL A 243 0.05 -8.76 -11.37
N ASP A 244 1.18 -8.32 -11.93
CA ASP A 244 1.99 -9.10 -12.86
C ASP A 244 3.14 -9.77 -12.11
N LEU A 245 3.22 -11.10 -12.19
CA LEU A 245 4.35 -11.89 -11.75
C LEU A 245 5.18 -12.30 -12.97
N ASP A 246 6.46 -11.92 -12.97
CA ASP A 246 7.39 -12.33 -14.01
C ASP A 246 7.84 -13.80 -13.82
N PRO A 247 8.63 -14.38 -14.76
CA PRO A 247 9.15 -15.76 -14.63
C PRO A 247 10.03 -16.02 -13.41
N HIS A 248 10.45 -14.99 -12.68
CA HIS A 248 11.30 -15.04 -11.48
C HIS A 248 10.54 -14.63 -10.21
N SER A 249 9.22 -14.52 -10.29
CA SER A 249 8.33 -14.07 -9.20
C SER A 249 8.58 -12.63 -8.75
N ASN A 250 9.11 -11.74 -9.60
CA ASN A 250 9.04 -10.31 -9.31
C ASN A 250 7.62 -9.81 -9.59
N ALA A 251 7.04 -9.13 -8.60
CA ALA A 251 5.71 -8.59 -8.67
C ALA A 251 5.72 -7.11 -9.10
N THR A 252 4.92 -6.82 -10.11
CA THR A 252 4.54 -5.45 -10.48
C THR A 252 3.10 -5.22 -10.07
N LEU A 253 2.89 -4.34 -9.09
CA LEU A 253 1.57 -3.91 -8.65
C LEU A 253 1.06 -2.79 -9.56
N ILE A 254 -0.16 -2.93 -10.04
CA ILE A 254 -0.79 -2.02 -10.99
C ILE A 254 -2.11 -1.56 -10.39
N GLY A 255 -2.35 -0.26 -10.37
CA GLY A 255 -3.62 0.24 -9.84
C GLY A 255 -3.81 1.74 -9.99
N PRO A 256 -5.02 2.21 -9.64
CA PRO A 256 -5.34 3.62 -9.75
C PRO A 256 -4.64 4.43 -8.65
N ALA A 257 -4.56 5.73 -8.92
CA ALA A 257 -4.22 6.78 -7.97
C ALA A 257 -5.05 8.02 -8.34
N VAL A 258 -5.69 8.62 -7.35
CA VAL A 258 -6.65 9.71 -7.53
C VAL A 258 -6.23 10.87 -6.64
N LEU A 259 -6.12 12.08 -7.23
CA LEU A 259 -6.01 13.33 -6.49
C LEU A 259 -7.41 13.91 -6.33
N VAL A 260 -7.76 14.35 -5.12
CA VAL A 260 -9.15 14.63 -4.74
C VAL A 260 -9.36 16.11 -4.42
N SER A 261 -8.54 16.70 -3.56
CA SER A 261 -8.73 18.07 -3.08
C SER A 261 -7.42 18.74 -2.69
N GLU A 262 -7.44 20.07 -2.57
CA GLU A 262 -6.32 20.88 -2.06
C GLU A 262 -6.69 21.45 -0.68
N HIS A 263 -5.70 21.53 0.19
CA HIS A 263 -5.85 22.01 1.56
C HIS A 263 -4.71 22.95 1.94
N ASP A 264 -5.03 24.06 2.60
CA ASP A 264 -4.03 24.92 3.24
C ASP A 264 -3.64 24.29 4.58
N ILE A 265 -2.37 23.93 4.74
CA ILE A 265 -1.84 23.34 5.97
C ILE A 265 -0.96 24.30 6.77
N THR A 266 -0.93 25.59 6.42
CA THR A 266 -0.04 26.57 7.04
C THR A 266 -0.20 26.61 8.56
N GLU A 267 -1.43 26.52 9.07
CA GLU A 267 -1.72 26.56 10.51
C GLU A 267 -1.10 25.39 11.29
N TYR A 268 -0.93 24.23 10.66
CA TYR A 268 -0.29 23.07 11.28
C TYR A 268 1.23 23.24 11.37
N LEU A 269 1.82 24.15 10.60
CA LEU A 269 3.27 24.33 10.49
C LEU A 269 3.81 25.50 11.33
N LEU A 270 2.93 26.21 12.05
CA LEU A 270 3.26 27.32 12.95
C LEU A 270 3.82 26.86 14.31
#